data_AF-A0A402ABB4-F1
#
_entry.id   AF-A0A402ABB4-F1
#
_cell.length_a   1.000
_cell.length_b   1.000
_cell.length_c   1.000
_cell.angle_alpha   90.00
_cell.angle_beta   90.00
_cell.angle_gamma   90.00
#
_symmetry.space_group_name_H-M   'P 1'
#
loop_
_entity.id
_entity.type
_entity.pdbx_description
1 polymer ?
#
loop_
_entity_poly.entity_id
_entity_poly.type
_entity_poly.pdbx_seq_one_letter_code
_entity_poly.pdbx_strand_id
1 'polypeptide(L)'
;MTQKEPLFLNIYQAAAFLGVNPNTIKRWTREKKLAGKQVGTQGGWLFSKEALLQTVKDEHLPIKNPHTHNTNGDSKLKSTLDFLSGGGEMGELIRTKDWSKTSLGPAENWPQSLKTIVRIMLTSRQPIWIGWGPDLIMLYNDPYKSIVGGKHPTALGQPTSVVWQEIWDSIEPRLQRAMRDNEGTYDEGLLLIMERHGYQEETYYTFSYSPVPADDGGVGELFVPIQMIHNTLLRKDNSTYCIPLRRPRLKHAPLKMPAIYAQPVWNRIPMISHSLWFI
;
A
#
# COMPACT_ATOMS: atom_id res chain seq x y z
N MET A 1 11.38 48.87 -24.36
CA MET A 1 11.50 48.61 -22.91
C MET A 1 10.31 47.77 -22.49
N THR A 2 10.45 46.46 -22.51
CA THR A 2 9.33 45.53 -22.24
C THR A 2 9.16 45.43 -20.74
N GLN A 3 8.12 46.07 -20.20
CA GLN A 3 7.68 45.87 -18.81
C GLN A 3 7.31 44.38 -18.66
N LYS A 4 8.18 43.61 -18.00
CA LYS A 4 7.87 42.25 -17.58
C LYS A 4 6.86 42.38 -16.45
N GLU A 5 5.61 41.98 -16.69
CA GLU A 5 4.60 41.89 -15.63
C GLU A 5 5.15 41.10 -14.43
N PRO A 6 4.89 41.53 -13.18
CA PRO A 6 5.26 40.75 -12.02
C PRO A 6 4.41 39.49 -11.98
N LEU A 7 5.03 38.33 -12.23
CA LEU A 7 4.41 37.02 -12.09
C LEU A 7 4.09 36.78 -10.61
N PHE A 8 2.85 37.04 -10.21
CA PHE A 8 2.34 36.71 -8.89
C PHE A 8 2.18 35.19 -8.74
N LEU A 9 2.68 34.64 -7.63
CA LEU A 9 2.66 33.21 -7.33
C LEU A 9 1.55 32.90 -6.33
N ASN A 10 0.78 31.84 -6.57
CA ASN A 10 -0.16 31.32 -5.58
C ASN A 10 0.58 30.59 -4.44
N ILE A 11 -0.16 30.18 -3.39
CA ILE A 11 0.42 29.48 -2.22
C ILE A 11 1.28 28.27 -2.60
N TYR A 12 0.85 27.46 -3.57
CA TYR A 12 1.58 26.24 -3.98
C TYR A 12 2.83 26.58 -4.78
N GLN A 13 2.76 27.60 -5.64
CA GLN A 13 3.90 28.08 -6.40
C GLN A 13 4.93 28.78 -5.50
N ALA A 14 4.47 29.54 -4.50
CA ALA A 14 5.33 30.15 -3.48
C ALA A 14 6.01 29.08 -2.60
N ALA A 15 5.27 28.04 -2.23
CA ALA A 15 5.79 26.90 -1.48
C ALA A 15 6.88 26.14 -2.26
N ALA A 16 6.63 25.87 -3.54
CA ALA A 16 7.61 25.28 -4.44
C ALA A 16 8.83 26.18 -4.64
N PHE A 17 8.63 27.50 -4.76
CA PHE A 17 9.72 28.47 -4.92
C PHE A 17 10.65 28.54 -3.69
N LEU A 18 10.10 28.38 -2.49
CA LEU A 18 10.86 28.39 -1.23
C LEU A 18 11.28 27.00 -0.74
N GLY A 19 10.87 25.92 -1.41
CA GLY A 19 11.15 24.55 -0.97
C GLY A 19 10.47 24.16 0.36
N VAL A 20 9.33 24.77 0.69
CA VAL A 20 8.61 24.54 1.97
C VAL A 20 7.21 23.96 1.73
N ASN A 21 6.58 23.43 2.78
CA ASN A 21 5.20 22.95 2.70
C ASN A 21 4.21 24.12 2.45
N PRO A 22 3.17 23.97 1.60
CA PRO A 22 2.14 24.98 1.39
C PRO A 22 1.44 25.49 2.67
N ASN A 23 1.34 24.66 3.71
CA ASN A 23 0.80 25.06 5.00
C ASN A 23 1.73 26.02 5.76
N THR A 24 3.04 25.95 5.52
CA THR A 24 4.02 26.91 6.06
C THR A 24 3.78 28.30 5.48
N ILE A 25 3.53 28.39 4.17
CA ILE A 25 3.18 29.66 3.50
C ILE A 25 1.88 30.23 4.08
N LYS A 26 0.82 29.42 4.18
CA LYS A 26 -0.46 29.83 4.81
C LYS A 26 -0.26 30.37 6.23
N ARG A 27 0.59 29.69 7.03
CA ARG A 27 0.90 30.10 8.40
C ARG A 27 1.63 31.44 8.43
N TRP A 28 2.66 31.64 7.61
CA TRP A 28 3.41 32.90 7.56
C TRP A 28 2.56 34.07 7.09
N THR A 29 1.65 33.83 6.15
CA THR A 29 0.70 34.84 5.70
C THR A 29 -0.28 35.23 6.82
N ARG A 30 -0.80 34.26 7.59
CA ARG A 30 -1.66 34.54 8.76
C ARG A 30 -0.92 35.30 9.86
N GLU A 31 0.34 34.97 10.09
CA GLU A 31 1.21 35.60 11.08
C GLU A 31 1.78 36.96 10.61
N LYS A 32 1.39 37.43 9.41
CA LYS A 32 1.89 38.67 8.77
C LYS A 32 3.43 38.70 8.59
N LYS A 33 4.04 37.52 8.53
CA LYS A 33 5.48 37.30 8.34
C LYS A 33 5.89 37.22 6.88
N LEU A 34 4.92 37.00 5.99
CA LEU A 34 5.09 36.99 4.55
C LEU A 34 4.03 37.91 3.94
N ALA A 35 4.46 38.95 3.24
CA ALA A 35 3.56 39.87 2.55
C ALA A 35 2.95 39.19 1.32
N GLY A 36 1.61 39.15 1.27
CA GLY A 36 0.84 38.64 0.15
C GLY A 36 -0.38 39.52 -0.12
N LYS A 37 -0.89 39.47 -1.36
CA LYS A 37 -2.14 40.11 -1.75
C LYS A 37 -3.25 39.07 -1.76
N GLN A 38 -4.30 39.31 -0.98
CA GLN A 38 -5.50 38.49 -1.02
C GLN A 38 -6.27 38.77 -2.32
N VAL A 39 -6.73 37.73 -3.00
CA VAL A 39 -7.48 37.81 -4.25
C VAL A 39 -8.78 37.02 -4.14
N GLY A 40 -9.87 37.71 -4.46
CA GLY A 40 -11.22 37.15 -4.48
C GLY A 40 -11.88 37.01 -3.11
N THR A 41 -13.19 36.79 -3.12
CA THR A 41 -14.04 36.60 -1.92
C THR A 41 -13.78 35.27 -1.20
N GLN A 42 -13.07 34.32 -1.84
CA GLN A 42 -12.72 33.02 -1.28
C GLN A 42 -11.33 32.97 -0.60
N GLY A 43 -10.60 34.09 -0.51
CA GLY A 43 -9.38 34.17 0.29
C GLY A 43 -8.14 33.48 -0.31
N GLY A 44 -8.02 33.46 -1.64
CA GLY A 44 -6.78 33.06 -2.30
C GLY A 44 -5.67 34.09 -2.04
N TRP A 45 -4.42 33.63 -1.91
CA TRP A 45 -3.27 34.51 -1.68
C TRP A 45 -2.29 34.47 -2.86
N LEU A 46 -1.83 35.65 -3.26
CA LEU A 46 -0.81 35.85 -4.27
C LEU A 46 0.42 36.54 -3.68
N PHE A 47 1.61 36.10 -4.07
CA PHE A 47 2.89 36.57 -3.55
C PHE A 47 3.79 37.02 -4.70
N SER A 48 4.48 38.16 -4.54
CA SER A 48 5.54 38.52 -5.47
C SER A 48 6.82 37.75 -5.14
N LYS A 49 7.68 37.52 -6.14
CA LYS A 49 8.96 36.84 -5.93
C LYS A 49 9.87 37.66 -5.00
N GLU A 50 9.78 38.98 -5.07
CA GLU A 50 10.54 39.90 -4.22
C GLU A 50 10.14 39.74 -2.75
N ALA A 51 8.84 39.61 -2.45
CA ALA A 51 8.36 39.38 -1.08
C ALA A 51 8.84 38.03 -0.52
N LEU A 52 8.85 36.99 -1.36
CA LEU A 52 9.36 35.66 -0.98
C LEU A 52 10.88 35.69 -0.74
N LEU A 53 11.64 36.36 -1.60
CA LEU A 53 13.09 36.49 -1.45
C LEU A 53 13.47 37.37 -0.25
N GLN A 54 12.71 38.42 0.03
CA GLN A 54 12.92 39.26 1.21
C GLN A 54 12.70 38.46 2.51
N THR A 55 11.70 37.57 2.50
CA THR A 55 11.43 36.66 3.63
C THR A 55 12.60 35.70 3.91
N VAL A 56 13.37 35.32 2.89
CA VAL A 56 14.58 34.50 3.04
C VAL A 56 15.77 35.33 3.53
N LYS A 57 15.86 36.60 3.15
CA LYS A 57 16.99 37.49 3.48
C LYS A 57 16.96 38.05 4.90
N ASP A 58 15.78 38.30 5.48
CA ASP A 58 15.69 39.07 6.73
C ASP A 58 16.01 38.29 8.02
N GLU A 59 16.36 36.99 7.97
CA GLU A 59 16.76 36.14 9.13
C GLU A 59 15.88 36.24 10.41
N HIS A 60 14.73 36.91 10.36
CA HIS A 60 13.93 37.26 11.54
C HIS A 60 12.79 36.27 11.83
N LEU A 61 12.82 35.11 11.20
CA LEU A 61 11.94 34.01 11.58
C LEU A 61 12.77 32.88 12.15
N PRO A 62 12.44 32.41 13.37
CA PRO A 62 13.17 31.31 13.94
C PRO A 62 12.89 30.09 13.09
N ILE A 63 13.86 29.69 12.27
CA ILE A 63 14.09 28.27 12.01
C ILE A 63 14.70 27.68 13.30
N LYS A 64 14.03 27.90 14.45
CA LYS A 64 14.26 27.12 15.65
C LYS A 64 13.44 25.87 15.44
N ASN A 65 14.11 24.82 14.99
CA ASN A 65 13.74 23.47 15.41
C ASN A 65 13.51 23.52 16.92
N PRO A 66 12.28 23.30 17.42
CA PRO A 66 12.13 23.01 18.83
C PRO A 66 12.83 21.66 19.05
N HIS A 67 13.69 21.61 20.07
CA HIS A 67 14.62 20.54 20.44
C HIS A 67 16.07 20.70 19.94
N THR A 68 16.73 21.77 20.40
CA THR A 68 18.09 21.61 20.94
C THR A 68 18.01 20.91 22.30
N HIS A 69 17.77 19.60 22.28
CA HIS A 69 18.49 18.71 23.19
C HIS A 69 19.51 17.96 22.33
N ASN A 70 20.67 17.71 22.90
CA ASN A 70 21.81 17.09 22.24
C ASN A 70 21.42 15.71 21.64
N THR A 71 21.00 15.67 20.36
CA THR A 71 20.54 14.45 19.64
C THR A 71 20.90 14.51 18.14
N ASN A 72 22.18 14.62 17.81
CA ASN A 72 22.63 14.52 16.40
C ASN A 72 22.37 13.13 15.77
N GLY A 73 22.08 12.10 16.58
CA GLY A 73 21.68 10.77 16.11
C GLY A 73 20.22 10.70 15.65
N ASP A 74 19.28 11.14 16.49
CA ASP A 74 17.84 10.90 16.27
C ASP A 74 17.26 11.70 15.10
N SER A 75 17.74 12.93 14.86
CA SER A 75 17.24 13.76 13.76
C SER A 75 17.67 13.24 12.38
N LYS A 76 18.89 12.70 12.26
CA LYS A 76 19.41 12.07 11.04
C LYS A 76 18.74 10.71 10.79
N LEU A 77 18.52 9.92 11.84
CA LEU A 77 17.75 8.67 11.75
C LEU A 77 16.31 8.93 11.30
N LYS A 78 15.66 9.96 11.87
CA LYS A 78 14.31 10.35 11.49
C LYS A 78 14.22 10.79 10.02
N SER A 79 15.16 11.59 9.51
CA SER A 79 15.17 11.96 8.09
C SER A 79 15.49 10.79 7.16
N THR A 80 16.29 9.83 7.61
CA THR A 80 16.67 8.65 6.81
C THR A 80 15.51 7.68 6.64
N LEU A 81 14.59 7.63 7.60
CA LEU A 81 13.42 6.74 7.60
C LEU A 81 12.12 7.45 7.17
N ASP A 82 12.18 8.68 6.68
CA ASP A 82 10.99 9.45 6.24
C ASP A 82 10.17 8.70 5.16
N PHE A 83 10.83 7.86 4.35
CA PHE A 83 10.16 7.02 3.35
C PHE A 83 9.17 6.03 3.98
N LEU A 84 9.40 5.60 5.23
CA LEU A 84 8.50 4.73 5.97
C LEU A 84 7.31 5.48 6.60
N SER A 85 7.21 6.81 6.48
CA SER A 85 6.13 7.55 7.13
C SER A 85 4.73 7.18 6.60
N GLY A 86 3.74 7.09 7.48
CA GLY A 86 2.38 6.67 7.13
C GLY A 86 2.22 5.15 7.07
N GLY A 87 1.33 4.65 6.20
CA GLY A 87 1.19 3.21 5.94
C GLY A 87 0.41 2.40 6.99
N GLY A 88 -0.32 3.06 7.88
CA GLY A 88 -1.17 2.39 8.86
C GLY A 88 -0.40 1.43 9.77
N GLU A 89 -0.95 0.23 9.98
CA GLU A 89 -0.36 -0.79 10.85
C GLU A 89 0.95 -1.34 10.27
N MET A 90 0.97 -1.69 8.98
CA MET A 90 2.15 -2.22 8.33
C MET A 90 3.29 -1.19 8.27
N GLY A 91 2.97 0.10 8.12
CA GLY A 91 3.97 1.15 8.26
C GLY A 91 4.63 1.15 9.63
N GLU A 92 3.86 0.96 10.71
CA GLU A 92 4.39 0.87 12.07
C GLU A 92 5.22 -0.39 12.30
N LEU A 93 4.73 -1.55 11.84
CA LEU A 93 5.45 -2.81 11.93
C LEU A 93 6.77 -2.78 11.16
N ILE A 94 6.81 -2.17 9.97
CA ILE A 94 8.04 -2.02 9.20
C ILE A 94 9.01 -1.06 9.92
N ARG A 95 8.54 0.01 10.56
CA ARG A 95 9.41 0.93 11.32
C ARG A 95 9.99 0.30 12.58
N THR A 96 9.22 -0.54 13.26
CA THR A 96 9.59 -1.12 14.57
C THR A 96 10.35 -2.43 14.46
N LYS A 97 10.32 -3.09 13.29
CA LYS A 97 11.05 -4.34 13.06
C LYS A 97 12.56 -4.09 13.00
N ASP A 98 13.31 -4.93 13.70
CA ASP A 98 14.77 -4.97 13.62
C ASP A 98 15.21 -5.70 12.34
N TRP A 99 15.44 -4.93 11.27
CA TRP A 99 15.86 -5.44 9.96
C TRP A 99 17.32 -5.89 9.90
N SER A 100 18.14 -5.55 10.90
CA SER A 100 19.54 -6.02 10.96
C SER A 100 19.65 -7.55 11.07
N LYS A 101 18.54 -8.20 11.47
CA LYS A 101 18.42 -9.66 11.59
C LYS A 101 17.92 -10.35 10.31
N THR A 102 17.67 -9.61 9.24
CA THR A 102 17.29 -10.17 7.93
C THR A 102 18.39 -9.91 6.90
N SER A 103 18.32 -10.59 5.76
CA SER A 103 19.26 -10.36 4.65
C SER A 103 19.13 -8.98 3.99
N LEU A 104 18.08 -8.20 4.31
CA LEU A 104 17.96 -6.80 3.89
C LEU A 104 18.88 -5.85 4.66
N GLY A 105 19.27 -6.24 5.87
CA GLY A 105 20.00 -5.37 6.78
C GLY A 105 19.19 -4.14 7.25
N PRO A 106 19.83 -3.24 8.01
CA PRO A 106 19.18 -2.05 8.59
C PRO A 106 18.49 -1.18 7.52
N ALA A 107 17.29 -0.68 7.83
CA ALA A 107 16.45 0.07 6.89
C ALA A 107 17.09 1.38 6.39
N GLU A 108 18.02 1.94 7.17
CA GLU A 108 18.81 3.11 6.82
C GLU A 108 19.69 2.85 5.59
N ASN A 109 20.17 1.62 5.46
CA ASN A 109 21.11 1.19 4.42
C ASN A 109 20.41 0.59 3.20
N TRP A 110 19.07 0.53 3.19
CA TRP A 110 18.34 0.06 2.03
C TRP A 110 18.64 0.91 0.79
N PRO A 111 18.71 0.29 -0.40
CA PRO A 111 18.89 1.01 -1.65
C PRO A 111 17.70 1.94 -1.92
N GLN A 112 17.95 2.99 -2.70
CA GLN A 112 16.97 4.04 -2.98
C GLN A 112 15.75 3.51 -3.74
N SER A 113 15.96 2.55 -4.66
CA SER A 113 14.92 1.78 -5.33
C SER A 113 13.95 1.13 -4.32
N LEU A 114 14.47 0.34 -3.38
CA LEU A 114 13.65 -0.30 -2.32
C LEU A 114 12.90 0.74 -1.48
N LYS A 115 13.57 1.81 -1.05
CA LYS A 115 12.93 2.89 -0.27
C LYS A 115 11.74 3.51 -1.02
N THR A 116 11.92 3.75 -2.32
CA THR A 116 10.88 4.33 -3.19
C THR A 116 9.68 3.38 -3.35
N ILE A 117 9.94 2.10 -3.54
CA ILE A 117 8.90 1.09 -3.75
C ILE A 117 8.13 0.79 -2.46
N VAL A 118 8.81 0.68 -1.32
CA VAL A 118 8.16 0.55 -0.01
C VAL A 118 7.26 1.75 0.26
N ARG A 119 7.68 2.96 -0.12
CA ARG A 119 6.82 4.15 -0.03
C ARG A 119 5.55 4.02 -0.88
N ILE A 120 5.66 3.56 -2.12
CA ILE A 120 4.51 3.33 -3.01
C ILE A 120 3.59 2.26 -2.41
N MET A 121 4.15 1.14 -1.97
CA MET A 121 3.40 0.05 -1.34
C MET A 121 2.61 0.54 -0.12
N LEU A 122 3.26 1.25 0.81
CA LEU A 122 2.63 1.74 2.05
C LEU A 122 1.55 2.79 1.80
N THR A 123 1.63 3.56 0.72
CA THR A 123 0.63 4.58 0.37
C THR A 123 -0.49 4.05 -0.53
N SER A 124 -0.35 2.85 -1.08
CA SER A 124 -1.34 2.21 -1.93
C SER A 124 -2.56 1.70 -1.16
N ARG A 125 -3.74 1.83 -1.78
CA ARG A 125 -4.99 1.23 -1.29
C ARG A 125 -5.25 -0.16 -1.88
N GLN A 126 -4.45 -0.59 -2.86
CA GLN A 126 -4.50 -1.94 -3.38
C GLN A 126 -3.59 -2.86 -2.56
N PRO A 127 -3.90 -4.15 -2.43
CA PRO A 127 -2.99 -5.12 -1.85
C PRO A 127 -1.69 -5.19 -2.63
N ILE A 128 -0.58 -4.93 -1.95
CA ILE A 128 0.76 -5.00 -2.52
C ILE A 128 1.67 -5.71 -1.52
N TRP A 129 2.48 -6.60 -2.05
CA TRP A 129 3.64 -7.16 -1.37
C TRP A 129 4.90 -6.94 -2.23
N ILE A 130 6.08 -7.06 -1.64
CA ILE A 130 7.39 -6.96 -2.28
C ILE A 130 8.21 -8.13 -1.76
N GLY A 131 8.91 -8.83 -2.65
CA GLY A 131 9.92 -9.82 -2.29
C GLY A 131 11.29 -9.29 -2.68
N TRP A 132 12.08 -8.86 -1.70
CA TRP A 132 13.38 -8.23 -1.97
C TRP A 132 14.54 -9.15 -1.59
N GLY A 133 15.63 -9.13 -2.35
CA GLY A 133 16.79 -9.98 -2.10
C GLY A 133 16.71 -11.37 -2.74
N PRO A 134 17.81 -12.14 -2.67
CA PRO A 134 17.84 -13.53 -3.12
C PRO A 134 16.87 -14.42 -2.32
N ASP A 135 16.57 -14.06 -1.08
CA ASP A 135 15.62 -14.77 -0.21
C ASP A 135 14.17 -14.32 -0.41
N LEU A 136 13.93 -13.31 -1.26
CA LEU A 136 12.62 -12.67 -1.46
C LEU A 136 11.95 -12.32 -0.12
N ILE A 137 12.66 -11.52 0.69
CA ILE A 137 12.18 -11.07 1.99
C ILE A 137 10.87 -10.28 1.81
N MET A 138 9.81 -10.77 2.46
CA MET A 138 8.46 -10.30 2.22
C MET A 138 8.15 -9.01 2.98
N LEU A 139 7.81 -7.95 2.26
CA LEU A 139 7.21 -6.71 2.75
C LEU A 139 5.80 -6.59 2.18
N TYR A 140 4.83 -6.03 2.92
CA TYR A 140 3.47 -5.87 2.40
C TYR A 140 2.72 -4.72 3.10
N ASN A 141 1.63 -4.25 2.49
CA ASN A 141 0.79 -3.17 3.04
C ASN A 141 -0.50 -3.68 3.73
N ASP A 142 -1.20 -2.75 4.37
CA ASP A 142 -2.42 -3.02 5.14
C ASP A 142 -3.50 -3.80 4.35
N PRO A 143 -3.85 -3.45 3.10
CA PRO A 143 -4.81 -4.23 2.31
C PRO A 143 -4.38 -5.69 2.07
N TYR A 144 -3.06 -5.95 1.97
CA TYR A 144 -2.53 -7.29 1.75
C TYR A 144 -2.70 -8.23 2.96
N LYS A 145 -2.96 -7.69 4.16
CA LYS A 145 -3.28 -8.48 5.37
C LYS A 145 -4.41 -9.50 5.12
N SER A 146 -5.39 -9.15 4.30
CA SER A 146 -6.52 -10.04 3.96
C SER A 146 -6.13 -11.24 3.10
N ILE A 147 -5.03 -11.15 2.34
CA ILE A 147 -4.50 -12.26 1.53
C ILE A 147 -3.62 -13.16 2.38
N VAL A 148 -2.68 -12.57 3.12
CA VAL A 148 -1.76 -13.31 4.01
C VAL A 148 -2.48 -13.94 5.21
N GLY A 149 -3.62 -13.39 5.62
CA GLY A 149 -4.50 -13.92 6.65
C GLY A 149 -3.80 -14.05 8.00
N GLY A 150 -4.03 -15.17 8.67
CA GLY A 150 -3.46 -15.53 9.98
C GLY A 150 -1.94 -15.70 10.02
N LYS A 151 -1.23 -15.58 8.89
CA LYS A 151 0.24 -15.48 8.86
C LYS A 151 0.73 -14.08 9.22
N HIS A 152 -0.15 -13.07 9.23
CA HIS A 152 0.15 -11.74 9.76
C HIS A 152 0.19 -11.76 11.31
N PRO A 153 1.17 -11.08 11.96
CA PRO A 153 2.24 -10.28 11.38
C PRO A 153 3.53 -11.08 11.05
N THR A 154 3.62 -12.35 11.46
CA THR A 154 4.84 -13.18 11.36
C THR A 154 5.43 -13.26 9.95
N ALA A 155 4.60 -13.18 8.91
CA ALA A 155 5.04 -13.15 7.51
C ALA A 155 5.97 -11.97 7.18
N LEU A 156 5.89 -10.86 7.91
CA LEU A 156 6.70 -9.67 7.63
C LEU A 156 8.19 -9.97 7.85
N GLY A 157 8.96 -9.80 6.79
CA GLY A 157 10.41 -9.99 6.78
C GLY A 157 10.85 -11.45 6.81
N GLN A 158 9.96 -12.39 6.48
CA GLN A 158 10.30 -13.79 6.25
C GLN A 158 10.56 -14.03 4.76
N PRO A 159 11.34 -15.06 4.40
CA PRO A 159 11.47 -15.51 3.02
C PRO A 159 10.10 -15.90 2.44
N THR A 160 9.83 -15.50 1.19
CA THR A 160 8.55 -15.81 0.52
C THR A 160 8.30 -17.32 0.43
N SER A 161 9.35 -18.12 0.25
CA SER A 161 9.27 -19.60 0.23
C SER A 161 8.81 -20.22 1.54
N VAL A 162 9.07 -19.55 2.67
CA VAL A 162 8.59 -19.99 3.99
C VAL A 162 7.14 -19.53 4.19
N VAL A 163 6.84 -18.27 3.85
CA VAL A 163 5.48 -17.73 4.01
C VAL A 163 4.49 -18.47 3.13
N TRP A 164 4.86 -18.83 1.91
CA TRP A 164 3.98 -19.44 0.90
C TRP A 164 4.42 -20.84 0.52
N GLN A 165 4.99 -21.60 1.46
CA GLN A 165 5.46 -22.97 1.25
C GLN A 165 4.41 -23.88 0.58
N GLU A 166 3.13 -23.69 0.89
CA GLU A 166 2.05 -24.54 0.37
C GLU A 166 1.73 -24.29 -1.11
N ILE A 167 2.11 -23.12 -1.63
CA ILE A 167 1.92 -22.75 -3.04
C ILE A 167 3.26 -22.48 -3.75
N TRP A 168 4.39 -22.82 -3.13
CA TRP A 168 5.72 -22.45 -3.61
C TRP A 168 5.97 -22.95 -5.04
N ASP A 169 5.67 -24.22 -5.30
CA ASP A 169 5.82 -24.84 -6.63
C ASP A 169 5.01 -24.11 -7.72
N SER A 170 3.91 -23.45 -7.34
CA SER A 170 3.10 -22.64 -8.25
C SER A 170 3.70 -21.25 -8.47
N ILE A 171 4.23 -20.59 -7.43
CA ILE A 171 4.69 -19.20 -7.53
C ILE A 171 6.15 -19.06 -7.93
N GLU A 172 7.03 -19.99 -7.53
CA GLU A 172 8.47 -19.92 -7.77
C GLU A 172 8.82 -19.78 -9.26
N PRO A 173 8.26 -20.58 -10.20
CA PRO A 173 8.64 -20.44 -11.61
C PRO A 173 8.32 -19.06 -12.18
N ARG A 174 7.26 -18.42 -11.69
CA ARG A 174 6.83 -17.08 -12.11
C ARG A 174 7.75 -15.99 -11.55
N LEU A 175 8.13 -16.12 -10.28
CA LEU A 175 9.12 -15.26 -9.62
C LEU A 175 10.47 -15.37 -10.33
N GLN A 176 10.92 -16.60 -10.62
CA GLN A 176 12.16 -16.87 -11.34
C GLN A 176 12.16 -16.29 -12.75
N ARG A 177 11.05 -16.39 -13.49
CA ARG A 177 10.91 -15.76 -14.81
C ARG A 177 11.08 -14.24 -14.72
N ALA A 178 10.38 -13.61 -13.78
CA ALA A 178 10.49 -12.17 -13.59
C ALA A 178 11.90 -11.71 -13.23
N MET A 179 12.61 -12.50 -12.43
CA MET A 179 13.98 -12.18 -12.01
C MET A 179 15.03 -12.48 -13.09
N ARG A 180 14.96 -13.64 -13.75
CA ARG A 180 15.98 -14.08 -14.71
C ARG A 180 15.84 -13.39 -16.05
N ASP A 181 14.61 -13.24 -16.53
CA ASP A 181 14.34 -12.75 -17.88
C ASP A 181 14.05 -11.24 -17.88
N ASN A 182 14.00 -10.62 -16.69
CA ASN A 182 13.64 -9.21 -16.51
C ASN A 182 12.31 -8.86 -17.22
N GLU A 183 11.36 -9.79 -17.18
CA GLU A 183 10.07 -9.72 -17.87
C GLU A 183 8.93 -9.85 -16.85
N GLY A 184 7.93 -8.98 -16.91
CA GLY A 184 6.75 -9.12 -16.04
C GLY A 184 5.93 -10.37 -16.37
N THR A 185 5.36 -11.02 -15.37
CA THR A 185 4.39 -12.11 -15.55
C THR A 185 2.97 -11.60 -15.30
N TYR A 186 1.96 -12.29 -15.83
CA TYR A 186 0.57 -12.02 -15.55
C TYR A 186 -0.21 -13.33 -15.54
N ASP A 187 -1.01 -13.52 -14.49
CA ASP A 187 -1.91 -14.65 -14.34
C ASP A 187 -3.31 -14.15 -14.03
N GLU A 188 -4.31 -14.75 -14.67
CA GLU A 188 -5.72 -14.44 -14.46
C GLU A 188 -6.44 -15.63 -13.84
N GLY A 189 -7.08 -15.42 -12.68
CA GLY A 189 -7.86 -16.45 -12.00
C GLY A 189 -7.05 -17.70 -11.61
N LEU A 190 -5.77 -17.56 -11.25
CA LEU A 190 -4.93 -18.68 -10.85
C LEU A 190 -5.44 -19.31 -9.56
N LEU A 191 -5.71 -20.62 -9.61
CA LEU A 191 -6.04 -21.41 -8.44
C LEU A 191 -4.81 -21.58 -7.54
N LEU A 192 -4.93 -21.14 -6.30
CA LEU A 192 -3.94 -21.31 -5.24
C LEU A 192 -4.62 -21.98 -4.04
N ILE A 193 -4.09 -23.12 -3.60
CA ILE A 193 -4.54 -23.81 -2.39
C ILE A 193 -3.70 -23.32 -1.22
N MET A 194 -4.26 -22.43 -0.40
CA MET A 194 -3.50 -21.66 0.60
C MET A 194 -3.91 -22.04 2.03
N GLU A 195 -2.96 -22.03 2.97
CA GLU A 195 -3.24 -22.28 4.39
C GLU A 195 -3.00 -21.01 5.20
N ARG A 196 -4.01 -20.16 5.27
CA ARG A 196 -3.91 -18.83 5.90
C ARG A 196 -4.77 -18.66 7.15
N HIS A 197 -5.64 -19.61 7.47
CA HIS A 197 -6.46 -19.59 8.69
C HIS A 197 -6.40 -20.92 9.45
N GLY A 198 -5.30 -21.67 9.31
CA GLY A 198 -5.10 -22.98 9.93
C GLY A 198 -5.88 -24.12 9.25
N TYR A 199 -6.34 -23.90 8.03
CA TYR A 199 -6.92 -24.90 7.13
C TYR A 199 -6.65 -24.49 5.68
N GLN A 200 -6.65 -25.48 4.78
CA GLN A 200 -6.48 -25.24 3.34
C GLN A 200 -7.75 -24.62 2.73
N GLU A 201 -7.55 -23.56 1.95
CA GLU A 201 -8.57 -22.80 1.24
C GLU A 201 -8.30 -22.84 -0.27
N GLU A 202 -9.34 -23.09 -1.06
CA GLU A 202 -9.31 -22.81 -2.50
C GLU A 202 -9.46 -21.31 -2.71
N THR A 203 -8.47 -20.70 -3.37
CA THR A 203 -8.48 -19.27 -3.69
C THR A 203 -8.13 -19.05 -5.15
N TYR A 204 -8.66 -17.99 -5.74
CA TYR A 204 -8.43 -17.62 -7.13
C TYR A 204 -7.90 -16.19 -7.16
N TYR A 205 -6.76 -15.98 -7.81
CA TYR A 205 -6.12 -14.67 -7.87
C TYR A 205 -5.72 -14.27 -9.27
N THR A 206 -5.93 -12.98 -9.57
CA THR A 206 -5.36 -12.30 -10.74
C THR A 206 -4.25 -11.38 -10.24
N PHE A 207 -3.03 -11.57 -10.75
CA PHE A 207 -1.86 -10.82 -10.31
C PHE A 207 -0.75 -10.81 -11.36
N SER A 208 0.17 -9.87 -11.20
CA SER A 208 1.42 -9.79 -11.98
C SER A 208 2.64 -9.72 -11.08
N TYR A 209 3.75 -10.29 -11.53
CA TYR A 209 5.09 -10.01 -10.99
C TYR A 209 5.82 -9.08 -11.95
N SER A 210 6.61 -8.13 -11.46
CA SER A 210 7.37 -7.24 -12.34
C SER A 210 8.78 -7.04 -11.79
N PRO A 211 9.85 -7.16 -12.55
CA PRO A 211 11.16 -6.81 -12.02
C PRO A 211 11.21 -5.33 -11.65
N VAL A 212 12.03 -4.99 -10.65
CA VAL A 212 12.47 -3.61 -10.43
C VAL A 212 13.94 -3.48 -10.76
N PRO A 213 14.39 -2.33 -11.26
CA PRO A 213 15.81 -2.07 -11.43
C PRO A 213 16.44 -1.73 -10.07
N ALA A 214 17.65 -2.25 -9.85
CA ALA A 214 18.50 -1.84 -8.74
C ALA A 214 19.07 -0.44 -9.02
N ASP A 215 19.66 0.16 -7.99
CA ASP A 215 20.26 1.50 -8.09
C ASP A 215 21.42 1.56 -9.11
N ASP A 216 22.04 0.42 -9.41
CA ASP A 216 23.11 0.28 -10.41
C ASP A 216 22.60 0.02 -11.84
N GLY A 217 21.27 0.00 -12.04
CA GLY A 217 20.64 -0.34 -13.31
C GLY A 217 20.66 -1.84 -13.66
N GLY A 218 21.19 -2.68 -12.77
CA GLY A 218 21.01 -4.13 -12.81
C GLY A 218 19.57 -4.52 -12.46
N VAL A 219 19.24 -5.79 -12.61
CA VAL A 219 17.95 -6.32 -12.14
C VAL A 219 17.97 -6.30 -10.61
N GLY A 220 17.33 -5.29 -10.03
CA GLY A 220 17.13 -5.15 -8.60
C GLY A 220 15.91 -5.94 -8.18
N GLU A 221 16.12 -7.23 -7.98
CA GLU A 221 15.46 -8.03 -6.95
C GLU A 221 13.99 -7.65 -6.71
N LEU A 222 13.19 -8.06 -7.70
CA LEU A 222 11.74 -8.18 -7.80
C LEU A 222 10.81 -7.17 -7.06
N PHE A 223 10.11 -6.41 -7.89
CA PHE A 223 8.86 -5.72 -7.55
C PHE A 223 7.68 -6.69 -7.70
N VAL A 224 6.63 -6.52 -6.91
CA VAL A 224 5.33 -7.09 -7.26
C VAL A 224 4.32 -5.95 -7.29
N PRO A 225 4.13 -5.28 -8.44
CA PRO A 225 3.01 -4.39 -8.60
C PRO A 225 1.80 -5.14 -9.18
N ILE A 226 0.67 -4.82 -8.55
CA ILE A 226 -0.71 -5.05 -8.98
C ILE A 226 -1.23 -6.46 -8.69
N GLN A 227 -1.74 -6.60 -7.47
CA GLN A 227 -2.88 -7.48 -7.23
C GLN A 227 -4.16 -6.69 -7.56
N MET A 228 -4.73 -6.93 -8.75
CA MET A 228 -6.13 -6.62 -8.99
C MET A 228 -6.92 -7.88 -8.66
N ILE A 229 -7.41 -7.99 -7.41
CA ILE A 229 -8.41 -9.01 -7.11
C ILE A 229 -9.68 -8.64 -7.87
N HIS A 230 -9.98 -9.36 -8.95
CA HIS A 230 -11.32 -9.45 -9.47
C HIS A 230 -11.83 -10.88 -9.20
N ASN A 231 -12.85 -10.96 -8.35
CA ASN A 231 -13.55 -12.15 -7.89
C ASN A 231 -12.75 -13.16 -7.06
N THR A 232 -13.00 -13.16 -5.75
CA THR A 232 -13.17 -14.43 -5.04
C THR A 232 -14.41 -15.09 -5.63
N LEU A 233 -14.27 -15.93 -6.67
CA LEU A 233 -15.31 -16.88 -6.99
C LEU A 233 -15.33 -17.89 -5.84
N LEU A 234 -16.05 -17.56 -4.76
CA LEU A 234 -16.82 -18.58 -4.08
C LEU A 234 -17.68 -19.17 -5.19
N ARG A 235 -17.40 -20.41 -5.58
CA ARG A 235 -18.19 -21.15 -6.56
C ARG A 235 -19.65 -20.84 -6.27
N LYS A 236 -20.34 -20.17 -7.19
CA LYS A 236 -21.79 -19.94 -7.10
C LYS A 236 -22.50 -21.24 -7.47
N ASP A 237 -22.11 -22.30 -6.78
CA ASP A 237 -22.87 -23.54 -6.62
C ASP A 237 -23.79 -23.26 -5.43
N ASN A 238 -25.08 -23.42 -5.67
CA ASN A 238 -26.16 -23.03 -4.78
C ASN A 238 -26.32 -23.96 -3.55
N SER A 239 -25.24 -24.58 -3.06
CA SER A 239 -25.32 -25.56 -1.96
C SER A 239 -23.98 -26.03 -1.38
N THR A 240 -22.99 -25.18 -1.10
CA THR A 240 -21.86 -25.66 -0.28
C THR A 240 -21.15 -24.56 0.50
N TYR A 241 -21.28 -24.62 1.82
CA TYR A 241 -20.29 -24.05 2.74
C TYR A 241 -18.90 -24.55 2.33
N CYS A 242 -17.89 -23.69 2.34
CA CYS A 242 -16.49 -24.04 2.12
C CYS A 242 -16.20 -25.43 2.72
N ILE A 243 -15.91 -26.43 1.88
CA ILE A 243 -15.56 -27.76 2.38
C ILE A 243 -14.12 -27.64 2.89
N PRO A 244 -13.85 -27.72 4.21
CA PRO A 244 -12.49 -27.84 4.67
C PRO A 244 -11.89 -29.12 4.07
N LEU A 245 -10.75 -29.00 3.38
CA LEU A 245 -9.98 -30.16 2.96
C LEU A 245 -9.53 -30.91 4.22
N ARG A 246 -10.28 -31.97 4.56
CA ARG A 246 -10.10 -32.97 5.64
C ARG A 246 -9.51 -32.48 6.98
N ARG A 247 -10.37 -32.38 8.00
CA ARG A 247 -9.94 -32.41 9.42
C ARG A 247 -9.39 -33.80 9.80
N PRO A 248 -8.33 -33.90 10.64
CA PRO A 248 -8.02 -35.15 11.33
C PRO A 248 -9.17 -35.50 12.29
N ARG A 249 -9.64 -36.74 12.27
CA ARG A 249 -10.70 -37.24 13.17
C ARG A 249 -10.24 -37.15 14.63
N LEU A 250 -10.68 -36.12 15.36
CA LEU A 250 -10.72 -36.18 16.82
C LEU A 250 -11.89 -37.09 17.24
N LYS A 251 -11.53 -38.16 17.93
CA LYS A 251 -12.42 -39.16 18.49
C LYS A 251 -13.03 -38.59 19.80
N HIS A 252 -14.37 -38.56 19.85
CA HIS A 252 -15.28 -38.56 21.03
C HIS A 252 -15.72 -37.21 21.63
N ALA A 253 -17.02 -36.87 21.44
CA ALA A 253 -18.03 -36.52 22.47
C ALA A 253 -19.24 -35.79 21.82
N PRO A 254 -20.51 -36.07 22.19
CA PRO A 254 -21.67 -35.41 21.59
C PRO A 254 -22.08 -34.17 22.40
N LEU A 255 -22.09 -32.98 21.76
CA LEU A 255 -22.85 -31.84 22.26
C LEU A 255 -24.12 -31.67 21.43
N LYS A 256 -25.27 -31.75 22.11
CA LYS A 256 -26.59 -31.39 21.60
C LYS A 256 -26.64 -29.88 21.32
N MET A 257 -27.12 -29.49 20.14
CA MET A 257 -27.67 -28.14 19.90
C MET A 257 -29.10 -28.25 19.35
N PRO A 258 -30.01 -27.34 19.75
CA PRO A 258 -31.42 -27.40 19.38
C PRO A 258 -31.69 -26.83 17.99
N ALA A 259 -32.69 -27.41 17.32
CA ALA A 259 -33.20 -27.00 16.02
C ALA A 259 -34.08 -25.75 16.13
N ILE A 260 -33.84 -24.74 15.28
CA ILE A 260 -34.78 -23.64 15.03
C ILE A 260 -34.89 -23.42 13.50
N TYR A 261 -36.05 -23.85 12.99
CA TYR A 261 -36.81 -23.49 11.78
C TYR A 261 -36.18 -22.69 10.62
N ALA A 262 -36.30 -23.26 9.41
CA ALA A 262 -36.71 -22.54 8.20
C ALA A 262 -37.43 -23.50 7.22
N GLN A 263 -38.72 -23.27 6.94
CA GLN A 263 -39.46 -23.89 5.83
C GLN A 263 -39.47 -22.96 4.61
N PRO A 264 -39.46 -23.47 3.36
CA PRO A 264 -39.56 -22.65 2.16
C PRO A 264 -41.03 -22.47 1.72
N VAL A 265 -41.45 -21.23 1.50
CA VAL A 265 -42.74 -20.89 0.88
C VAL A 265 -42.52 -20.63 -0.62
N TRP A 266 -42.97 -21.57 -1.46
CA TRP A 266 -43.21 -21.34 -2.88
C TRP A 266 -44.68 -20.97 -3.07
N ASN A 267 -44.98 -19.82 -3.68
CA ASN A 267 -46.29 -19.60 -4.28
C ASN A 267 -46.27 -18.58 -5.43
N ARG A 268 -46.53 -19.12 -6.63
CA ARG A 268 -47.43 -18.65 -7.71
C ARG A 268 -47.55 -17.14 -7.97
N ILE A 269 -47.12 -16.75 -9.18
CA ILE A 269 -47.61 -15.57 -9.90
C ILE A 269 -48.69 -16.06 -10.90
N PRO A 270 -49.89 -15.45 -10.98
CA PRO A 270 -50.92 -15.86 -11.92
C PRO A 270 -50.77 -15.18 -13.30
N MET A 271 -51.09 -15.95 -14.33
CA MET A 271 -51.39 -15.49 -15.69
C MET A 271 -52.56 -14.49 -15.67
N ILE A 272 -52.43 -13.39 -16.40
CA ILE A 272 -53.57 -12.67 -16.97
C ILE A 272 -53.38 -12.59 -18.49
N SER A 273 -54.27 -13.30 -19.17
CA SER A 273 -54.57 -13.21 -20.59
C SER A 273 -55.22 -11.87 -20.89
N HIS A 274 -54.76 -11.16 -21.94
CA HIS A 274 -55.64 -10.48 -22.88
C HIS A 274 -55.02 -10.56 -24.29
N SER A 275 -55.83 -11.07 -25.18
CA SER A 275 -55.54 -11.34 -26.59
C SER A 275 -55.96 -10.13 -27.46
N LEU A 276 -55.36 -10.09 -28.65
CA LEU A 276 -55.84 -9.45 -29.90
C LEU A 276 -55.41 -8.00 -30.18
N TRP A 277 -55.02 -7.57 -31.40
CA TRP A 277 -54.81 -8.22 -32.71
C TRP A 277 -54.01 -7.23 -33.61
N PHE A 278 -53.10 -7.78 -34.43
CA PHE A 278 -52.86 -7.48 -35.86
C PHE A 278 -52.06 -6.26 -36.42
N ILE A 279 -51.19 -6.67 -37.36
CA ILE A 279 -50.39 -6.01 -38.43
C ILE A 279 -49.11 -5.29 -38.01
#